data_AF-A0A661PXB2-F1
#
_entry.id   AF-A0A661PXB2-F1
#
_cell.length_a   1.000
_cell.length_b   1.000
_cell.length_c   1.000
_cell.angle_alpha   90.00
_cell.angle_beta   90.00
_cell.angle_gamma   90.00
#
_symmetry.space_group_name_H-M   'P 1'
#
loop_
_entity.id
_entity.type
_entity.pdbx_description
1 polymer ?
#
loop_
_entity_poly.entity_id
_entity_poly.type
_entity_poly.pdbx_seq_one_letter_code
_entity_poly.pdbx_strand_id
1 'polypeptide(L)'
;MKSRISIGFLFLLLLILSACVPSQEMNSARQSYQSGKIEEAYSKYQAILKKEPGNQEALTALGKIKNDLVNRAMSQAQAECNSTPTIQIESLHKAIAILTQVYPYNPQSSALEANTQRYKTQLKELQEANLLRAEQFHLALKSDKFGVALQNLQEIEKTNPTLSNLKTLKDEYRLSYGTYLEKEIASAVANNNFKKAHHDLTEWQALGLSGDVGAKLESLLRSAEAKQIKQELNILIARHKFYTAYLLILANGYSNELAQEVENIRTAGTQFYLEQATKRLAQGDISRAYIETVKGYELDRENPAIFDLHRDTRDQILRQLQRYIAIPLFGAPRDQPDLGPQLSDALISYLFRVLPYGINIVERGKIDLLLEEQKREYKKVGNLLNVDMIITGNISLLNIDRQESEHLVTVKAKTGEKTISNPEYEAWLRLPLTSREGTPQPRKLLVMPTYQNFTYKKGTVRLKGFTSVSLRIFDTTKGSVTYAQEFNANYSVSDDFQDEVQLANVESDPLDLPSNTEIREKLRNKVIKQIAGVISKQFDKRESNFLQDANYFLSRHENDKALQKLAQGFLYCIKAKVKADDPDFRTIRDKIIKLTETGFIDDGAMQAAPKAG
;
A
#
# COMPACT_ATOMS: atom_id res chain seq x y z
N MET A 1 38.18 11.02 -96.53
CA MET A 1 39.25 12.05 -96.64
C MET A 1 39.48 12.60 -95.24
N LYS A 2 40.58 12.22 -94.59
CA LYS A 2 41.90 12.87 -94.59
C LYS A 2 41.93 14.17 -93.76
N SER A 3 42.57 14.10 -92.59
CA SER A 3 43.68 14.96 -92.13
C SER A 3 43.94 14.62 -90.65
N ARG A 4 45.04 13.94 -90.26
CA ARG A 4 46.38 14.50 -89.98
C ARG A 4 46.33 15.78 -89.14
N ILE A 5 46.91 15.73 -87.92
CA ILE A 5 47.91 16.66 -87.36
C ILE A 5 48.69 15.91 -86.25
N SER A 6 50.02 16.02 -86.35
CA SER A 6 51.21 15.49 -85.62
C SER A 6 51.10 15.34 -84.10
N ILE A 7 51.70 14.39 -83.35
CA ILE A 7 52.94 13.54 -83.38
C ILE A 7 54.29 14.28 -83.45
N GLY A 8 55.03 14.17 -82.33
CA GLY A 8 56.48 14.36 -82.18
C GLY A 8 56.79 15.46 -81.17
N PHE A 9 57.54 15.29 -80.08
CA PHE A 9 58.56 14.31 -79.67
C PHE A 9 58.84 14.67 -78.18
N LEU A 10 58.52 13.92 -77.13
CA LEU A 10 59.01 12.61 -76.68
C LEU A 10 60.54 12.47 -76.76
N PHE A 11 61.27 12.94 -75.72
CA PHE A 11 62.33 12.21 -74.98
C PHE A 11 63.26 13.17 -74.20
N LEU A 12 62.92 13.41 -72.93
CA LEU A 12 63.83 13.69 -71.80
C LEU A 12 63.00 13.53 -70.50
N LEU A 13 62.33 12.40 -70.26
CA LEU A 13 62.83 11.15 -69.67
C LEU A 13 64.01 11.30 -68.67
N LEU A 14 63.67 11.06 -67.40
CA LEU A 14 64.47 10.71 -66.20
C LEU A 14 65.18 11.80 -65.38
N LEU A 15 64.99 11.67 -64.04
CA LEU A 15 65.37 12.53 -62.90
C LEU A 15 64.43 13.74 -62.76
N ILE A 16 63.42 13.80 -61.89
CA ILE A 16 63.40 13.49 -60.45
C ILE A 16 61.96 13.06 -60.09
N LEU A 17 61.69 11.76 -60.23
CA LEU A 17 60.63 11.07 -59.47
C LEU A 17 61.33 10.23 -58.40
N SER A 18 62.07 10.87 -57.51
CA SER A 18 62.31 10.29 -56.18
C SER A 18 61.06 10.56 -55.36
N ALA A 19 60.11 9.64 -55.50
CA ALA A 19 59.18 9.37 -54.41
C ALA A 19 59.99 9.32 -53.11
N CYS A 20 59.74 10.27 -52.21
CA CYS A 20 60.12 10.12 -50.81
C CYS A 20 59.38 8.88 -50.31
N VAL A 21 60.03 7.71 -50.38
CA VAL A 21 59.65 6.56 -49.57
C VAL A 21 59.76 7.06 -48.13
N PRO A 22 58.65 7.16 -47.36
CA PRO A 22 58.73 7.63 -45.99
C PRO A 22 59.71 6.74 -45.23
N SER A 23 60.72 7.35 -44.61
CA SER A 23 61.74 6.61 -43.87
C SER A 23 61.08 5.71 -42.82
N GLN A 24 61.63 4.52 -42.62
CA GLN A 24 61.09 3.55 -41.64
C GLN A 24 60.94 4.17 -40.24
N GLU A 25 61.82 5.11 -39.88
CA GLU A 25 61.76 5.90 -38.64
C GLU A 25 60.52 6.83 -38.58
N MET A 26 60.18 7.52 -39.67
CA MET A 26 58.97 8.36 -39.76
C MET A 26 57.69 7.52 -39.66
N ASN A 27 57.65 6.34 -40.29
CA ASN A 27 56.49 5.44 -40.17
C ASN A 27 56.32 4.91 -38.74
N SER A 28 57.41 4.58 -38.05
CA SER A 28 57.39 4.18 -36.63
C SER A 28 56.93 5.31 -35.70
N ALA A 29 57.36 6.56 -35.96
CA ALA A 29 56.91 7.74 -35.23
C ALA A 29 55.39 8.00 -35.44
N ARG A 30 54.93 7.93 -36.70
CA ARG A 30 53.50 8.05 -37.05
C ARG A 30 52.66 6.96 -36.37
N GLN A 31 53.12 5.70 -36.41
CA GLN A 31 52.43 4.58 -35.78
C GLN A 31 52.32 4.77 -34.26
N SER A 32 53.39 5.26 -33.62
CA SER A 32 53.39 5.53 -32.18
C SER A 32 52.36 6.61 -31.83
N TYR A 33 52.29 7.68 -32.62
CA TYR A 33 51.30 8.75 -32.45
C TYR A 33 49.86 8.25 -32.68
N GLN A 34 49.62 7.50 -33.77
CA GLN A 34 48.32 6.92 -34.09
C GLN A 34 47.84 5.90 -33.05
N SER A 35 48.77 5.18 -32.41
CA SER A 35 48.47 4.25 -31.31
C SER A 35 48.22 4.94 -29.95
N GLY A 36 48.23 6.28 -29.90
CA GLY A 36 47.99 7.06 -28.68
C GLY A 36 49.19 7.15 -27.72
N LYS A 37 50.36 6.60 -28.10
CA LYS A 37 51.62 6.69 -27.35
C LYS A 37 52.34 8.01 -27.65
N ILE A 38 51.72 9.10 -27.22
CA ILE A 38 52.09 10.47 -27.62
C ILE A 38 53.51 10.83 -27.14
N GLU A 39 53.91 10.39 -25.94
CA GLU A 39 55.27 10.62 -25.41
C GLU A 39 56.35 9.85 -26.19
N GLU A 40 56.07 8.58 -26.54
CA GLU A 40 56.97 7.77 -27.37
C GLU A 40 57.11 8.38 -28.78
N ALA A 41 56.00 8.85 -29.35
CA ALA A 41 56.00 9.57 -30.62
C ALA A 41 56.81 10.86 -30.54
N TYR A 42 56.67 11.64 -29.46
CA TYR A 42 57.45 12.85 -29.22
C TYR A 42 58.95 12.57 -29.27
N SER A 43 59.43 11.58 -28.52
CA SER A 43 60.84 11.19 -28.50
C SER A 43 61.34 10.72 -29.88
N LYS A 44 60.52 9.96 -30.62
CA LYS A 44 60.88 9.49 -31.98
C LYS A 44 60.97 10.65 -32.99
N TYR A 45 60.01 11.59 -32.98
CA TYR A 45 60.07 12.78 -33.85
C TYR A 45 61.23 13.72 -33.47
N GLN A 46 61.56 13.86 -32.18
CA GLN A 46 62.76 14.58 -31.77
C GLN A 46 64.04 13.93 -32.30
N ALA A 47 64.15 12.60 -32.25
CA ALA A 47 65.30 11.88 -32.77
C ALA A 47 65.46 12.06 -34.29
N ILE A 48 64.34 12.10 -35.03
CA ILE A 48 64.33 12.38 -36.47
C ILE A 48 64.81 13.80 -36.77
N LEU A 49 64.31 14.81 -36.04
CA LEU A 49 64.72 16.21 -36.23
C LEU A 49 66.19 16.48 -35.85
N LYS A 50 66.79 15.66 -34.97
CA LYS A 50 68.24 15.72 -34.71
C LYS A 50 69.07 15.29 -35.91
N LYS A 51 68.58 14.32 -36.70
CA LYS A 51 69.25 13.82 -37.92
C LYS A 51 68.91 14.68 -39.13
N GLU A 52 67.67 15.16 -39.22
CA GLU A 52 67.12 15.95 -40.32
C GLU A 52 66.42 17.22 -39.81
N PRO A 53 67.16 18.28 -39.45
CA PRO A 53 66.58 19.50 -38.85
C PRO A 53 65.55 20.21 -39.72
N GLY A 54 65.63 20.04 -41.06
CA GLY A 54 64.73 20.66 -42.04
C GLY A 54 63.49 19.85 -42.38
N ASN A 55 63.25 18.71 -41.73
CA ASN A 55 62.11 17.83 -42.02
C ASN A 55 60.79 18.50 -41.56
N GLN A 56 60.12 19.16 -42.50
CA GLN A 56 58.88 19.91 -42.26
C GLN A 56 57.75 19.03 -41.71
N GLU A 57 57.71 17.76 -42.09
CA GLU A 57 56.70 16.83 -41.62
C GLU A 57 56.92 16.49 -40.13
N ALA A 58 58.16 16.21 -39.74
CA ALA A 58 58.51 15.94 -38.35
C ALA A 58 58.35 17.20 -37.46
N LEU A 59 58.66 18.40 -37.97
CA LEU A 59 58.40 19.67 -37.27
C LEU A 59 56.91 19.89 -37.02
N THR A 60 56.09 19.68 -38.06
CA THR A 60 54.63 19.81 -37.98
C THR A 60 54.03 18.78 -37.01
N ALA A 61 54.48 17.52 -37.08
CA ALA A 61 54.03 16.46 -36.19
C ALA A 61 54.42 16.72 -34.74
N LEU A 62 55.64 17.20 -34.48
CA LEU A 62 56.10 17.55 -33.14
C LEU A 62 55.32 18.74 -32.55
N GLY A 63 54.99 19.75 -33.36
CA GLY A 63 54.11 20.85 -32.95
C GLY A 63 52.72 20.36 -32.55
N LYS A 64 52.12 19.45 -33.31
CA LYS A 64 50.84 18.80 -32.98
C LYS A 64 50.92 18.00 -31.68
N ILE A 65 51.94 17.15 -31.53
CA ILE A 65 52.17 16.34 -30.33
C ILE A 65 52.33 17.20 -29.07
N LYS A 66 53.09 18.30 -29.15
CA LYS A 66 53.23 19.25 -28.03
C LYS A 66 51.88 19.84 -27.63
N ASN A 67 51.05 20.23 -28.60
CA ASN A 67 49.72 20.77 -28.33
C ASN A 67 48.80 19.69 -27.76
N ASP A 68 48.85 18.46 -28.26
CA ASP A 68 48.03 17.35 -27.76
C ASP A 68 48.37 16.96 -26.33
N LEU A 69 49.67 16.93 -25.97
CA LEU A 69 50.11 16.68 -24.59
C LEU A 69 49.59 17.76 -23.64
N VAL A 70 49.72 19.04 -24.03
CA VAL A 70 49.20 20.16 -23.24
C VAL A 70 47.68 20.08 -23.11
N ASN A 71 46.94 19.85 -24.20
CA ASN A 71 45.49 19.76 -24.19
C ASN A 71 44.99 18.58 -23.33
N ARG A 72 45.66 17.43 -23.40
CA ARG A 72 45.34 16.26 -22.56
C ARG A 72 45.59 16.55 -21.08
N ALA A 73 46.74 17.13 -20.72
CA ALA A 73 47.04 17.49 -19.34
C ALA A 73 46.08 18.56 -18.79
N MET A 74 45.73 19.55 -19.62
CA MET A 74 44.72 20.56 -19.29
C MET A 74 43.35 19.93 -19.01
N SER A 75 42.91 19.02 -19.88
CA SER A 75 41.64 18.30 -19.70
C SER A 75 41.67 17.40 -18.45
N GLN A 76 42.77 16.71 -18.18
CA GLN A 76 42.93 15.87 -17.00
C GLN A 76 42.96 16.70 -15.72
N ALA A 77 43.75 17.78 -15.67
CA ALA A 77 43.81 18.67 -14.51
C ALA A 77 42.45 19.33 -14.23
N GLN A 78 41.70 19.70 -15.27
CA GLN A 78 40.34 20.20 -15.13
C GLN A 78 39.37 19.12 -14.63
N ALA A 79 39.51 17.88 -15.11
CA ALA A 79 38.70 16.76 -14.63
C ALA A 79 38.96 16.45 -13.15
N GLU A 80 40.21 16.53 -12.67
CA GLU A 80 40.54 16.37 -11.24
C GLU A 80 39.84 17.43 -10.37
N CYS A 81 39.86 18.70 -10.78
CA CYS A 81 39.19 19.79 -10.06
C CYS A 81 37.65 19.76 -10.16
N ASN A 82 37.10 19.15 -11.21
CA ASN A 82 35.66 19.03 -11.44
C ASN A 82 35.08 17.69 -10.97
N SER A 83 35.90 16.81 -10.40
CA SER A 83 35.49 15.50 -9.90
C SER A 83 34.53 15.60 -8.71
N THR A 84 34.49 16.75 -8.04
CA THR A 84 33.61 17.02 -6.90
C THR A 84 32.92 18.39 -7.07
N PRO A 85 31.73 18.60 -6.45
CA PRO A 85 31.01 19.88 -6.52
C PRO A 85 31.74 21.05 -5.85
N THR A 86 32.74 20.77 -5.02
CA THR A 86 33.52 21.76 -4.28
C THR A 86 34.99 21.45 -4.49
N ILE A 87 35.76 22.44 -4.95
CA ILE A 87 37.20 22.27 -5.19
C ILE A 87 37.91 21.89 -3.89
N GLN A 88 38.64 20.78 -3.93
CA GLN A 88 39.41 20.27 -2.79
C GLN A 88 40.90 20.57 -2.94
N ILE A 89 41.58 20.72 -1.80
CA ILE A 89 43.04 20.92 -1.74
C ILE A 89 43.78 19.78 -2.45
N GLU A 90 43.36 18.53 -2.26
CA GLU A 90 43.99 17.37 -2.90
C GLU A 90 43.83 17.41 -4.44
N SER A 91 42.64 17.76 -4.95
CA SER A 91 42.39 17.92 -6.38
C SER A 91 43.27 18.99 -7.00
N LEU A 92 43.47 20.12 -6.30
CA LEU A 92 44.38 21.19 -6.75
C LEU A 92 45.84 20.73 -6.77
N HIS A 93 46.29 19.97 -5.77
CA HIS A 93 47.61 19.35 -5.77
C HIS A 93 47.82 18.41 -6.97
N LYS A 94 46.84 17.54 -7.26
CA LYS A 94 46.88 16.63 -8.43
C LYS A 94 46.88 17.39 -9.75
N ALA A 95 46.03 18.39 -9.90
CA ALA A 95 45.96 19.24 -11.09
C ALA A 95 47.30 19.96 -11.36
N ILE A 96 47.91 20.54 -10.33
CA ILE A 96 49.24 21.18 -10.43
C ILE A 96 50.30 20.14 -10.84
N ALA A 97 50.29 18.94 -10.25
CA ALA A 97 51.23 17.88 -10.58
C ALA A 97 51.11 17.43 -12.06
N ILE A 98 49.89 17.23 -12.56
CA ILE A 98 49.60 16.86 -13.95
C ILE A 98 50.15 17.92 -14.93
N LEU A 99 49.88 19.20 -14.68
CA LEU A 99 50.37 20.28 -15.54
C LEU A 99 51.90 20.41 -15.48
N THR A 100 52.48 20.26 -14.30
CA THR A 100 53.94 20.33 -14.09
C THR A 100 54.66 19.20 -14.84
N GLN A 101 54.07 18.00 -14.91
CA GLN A 101 54.63 16.86 -15.63
C GLN A 101 54.79 17.11 -17.13
N VAL A 102 53.92 17.92 -17.75
CA VAL A 102 53.95 18.21 -19.19
C VAL A 102 54.84 19.41 -19.56
N TYR A 103 55.28 20.19 -18.57
CA TYR A 103 56.12 21.38 -18.76
C TYR A 103 57.39 21.12 -19.61
N PRO A 104 58.15 20.01 -19.45
CA PRO A 104 59.34 19.73 -20.25
C PRO A 104 59.09 19.58 -21.76
N TYR A 105 57.86 19.22 -22.17
CA TYR A 105 57.52 18.97 -23.57
C TYR A 105 57.16 20.26 -24.33
N ASN A 106 56.65 21.28 -23.63
CA ASN A 106 56.28 22.56 -24.24
C ASN A 106 56.44 23.76 -23.26
N PRO A 107 57.68 24.15 -22.91
CA PRO A 107 57.93 25.20 -21.91
C PRO A 107 57.52 26.61 -22.36
N GLN A 108 57.26 26.81 -23.66
CA GLN A 108 56.82 28.10 -24.22
C GLN A 108 55.28 28.23 -24.23
N SER A 109 54.55 27.23 -23.74
CA SER A 109 53.10 27.26 -23.67
C SER A 109 52.61 28.25 -22.61
N SER A 110 52.18 29.43 -23.04
CA SER A 110 51.55 30.43 -22.15
C SER A 110 50.30 29.89 -21.46
N ALA A 111 49.55 29.01 -22.12
CA ALA A 111 48.37 28.36 -21.55
C ALA A 111 48.70 27.42 -20.39
N LEU A 112 49.83 26.69 -20.47
CA LEU A 112 50.25 25.77 -19.41
C LEU A 112 50.70 26.54 -18.16
N GLU A 113 51.49 27.60 -18.35
CA GLU A 113 51.94 28.47 -17.26
C GLU A 113 50.75 29.16 -16.58
N ALA A 114 49.85 29.76 -17.37
CA ALA A 114 48.69 30.47 -16.83
C ALA A 114 47.79 29.56 -15.98
N ASN A 115 47.53 28.33 -16.42
CA ASN A 115 46.69 27.40 -15.65
C ASN A 115 47.40 26.82 -14.43
N THR A 116 48.70 26.57 -14.51
CA THR A 116 49.49 26.13 -13.35
C THR A 116 49.50 27.20 -12.26
N GLN A 117 49.71 28.47 -12.63
CA GLN A 117 49.66 29.58 -11.68
C GLN A 117 48.25 29.80 -11.13
N ARG A 118 47.21 29.67 -11.97
CA ARG A 118 45.81 29.73 -11.50
C ARG A 118 45.53 28.70 -10.40
N TYR A 119 45.89 27.43 -10.59
CA TYR A 119 45.67 26.40 -9.58
C TYR A 119 46.53 26.60 -8.32
N LYS A 120 47.77 27.11 -8.45
CA LYS A 120 48.61 27.47 -7.30
C LYS A 120 48.00 28.60 -6.45
N THR A 121 47.48 29.64 -7.10
CA THR A 121 46.79 30.74 -6.41
C THR A 121 45.55 30.22 -5.69
N GLN A 122 44.71 29.44 -6.36
CA GLN A 122 43.52 28.82 -5.75
C GLN A 122 43.86 27.93 -4.55
N LEU A 123 44.96 27.16 -4.64
CA LEU A 123 45.43 26.32 -3.54
C LEU A 123 45.80 27.17 -2.32
N LYS A 124 46.57 28.25 -2.53
CA LYS A 124 46.98 29.16 -1.46
C LYS A 124 45.77 29.84 -0.80
N GLU A 125 44.86 30.39 -1.59
CA GLU A 125 43.65 31.05 -1.10
C GLU A 125 42.78 30.08 -0.26
N LEU A 126 42.65 28.83 -0.72
CA LEU A 126 41.86 27.82 -0.03
C LEU A 126 42.51 27.37 1.29
N GLN A 127 43.84 27.29 1.33
CA GLN A 127 44.61 27.00 2.54
C GLN A 127 44.48 28.12 3.58
N GLU A 128 44.63 29.38 3.17
CA GLU A 128 44.46 30.56 4.04
C GLU A 128 43.02 30.66 4.56
N ALA A 129 42.02 30.40 3.71
CA ALA A 129 40.62 30.36 4.12
C ALA A 129 40.35 29.28 5.17
N ASN A 130 40.94 28.09 5.04
CA ASN A 130 40.79 27.02 6.03
C ASN A 130 41.47 27.32 7.36
N LEU A 131 42.61 28.03 7.35
CA LEU A 131 43.23 28.50 8.58
C LEU A 131 42.32 29.49 9.32
N LEU A 132 41.77 30.47 8.60
CA LEU A 132 40.84 31.44 9.17
C LEU A 132 39.57 30.76 9.71
N ARG A 133 39.01 29.77 8.99
CA ARG A 133 37.87 28.98 9.47
C ARG A 133 38.19 28.24 10.76
N ALA A 134 39.40 27.71 10.91
CA ALA A 134 39.81 27.04 12.15
C ALA A 134 39.90 28.02 13.34
N GLU A 135 40.43 29.23 13.12
CA GLU A 135 40.43 30.28 14.16
C GLU A 135 39.01 30.70 14.55
N GLN A 136 38.14 30.92 13.55
CA GLN A 136 36.74 31.25 13.76
C GLN A 136 35.97 30.12 14.46
N PHE A 137 36.31 28.87 14.17
CA PHE A 137 35.78 27.69 14.86
C PHE A 137 36.08 27.75 16.37
N HIS A 138 37.34 27.97 16.76
CA HIS A 138 37.69 28.04 18.19
C HIS A 138 37.06 29.26 18.88
N LEU A 139 36.96 30.41 18.20
CA LEU A 139 36.27 31.59 18.75
C LEU A 139 34.78 31.31 18.97
N ALA A 140 34.15 30.61 18.02
CA ALA A 140 32.75 30.23 18.12
C ALA A 140 32.50 29.26 19.28
N LEU A 141 33.38 28.27 19.50
CA LEU A 141 33.30 27.38 20.67
C LEU A 141 33.39 28.15 21.99
N LYS A 142 34.33 29.09 22.13
CA LYS A 142 34.48 29.91 23.34
C LYS A 142 33.29 30.83 23.62
N SER A 143 32.49 31.13 22.59
CA SER A 143 31.34 32.02 22.67
C SER A 143 30.01 31.26 22.66
N ASP A 144 30.03 29.93 22.85
CA ASP A 144 28.87 29.04 22.77
C ASP A 144 28.07 29.14 21.45
N LYS A 145 28.72 29.57 20.36
CA LYS A 145 28.12 29.69 19.01
C LYS A 145 28.31 28.39 18.22
N PHE A 146 27.77 27.29 18.74
CA PHE A 146 28.01 25.94 18.19
C PHE A 146 27.54 25.75 16.74
N GLY A 147 26.49 26.44 16.29
CA GLY A 147 26.08 26.42 14.88
C GLY A 147 27.13 27.00 13.94
N VAL A 148 27.79 28.11 14.34
CA VAL A 148 28.87 28.73 13.57
C VAL A 148 30.12 27.84 13.59
N ALA A 149 30.44 27.24 14.74
CA ALA A 149 31.54 26.28 14.84
C ALA A 149 31.32 25.08 13.91
N LEU A 150 30.13 24.47 13.92
CA LEU A 150 29.81 23.34 13.05
C LEU A 150 29.91 23.71 11.56
N GLN A 151 29.40 24.89 11.18
CA GLN A 151 29.49 25.36 9.79
C GLN A 151 30.95 25.49 9.34
N ASN A 152 31.81 26.13 10.14
CA ASN A 152 33.23 26.26 9.83
C ASN A 152 33.91 24.90 9.70
N LEU A 153 33.60 23.96 10.61
CA LEU A 153 34.13 22.60 10.59
C LEU A 153 33.72 21.83 9.32
N GLN A 154 32.45 21.95 8.91
CA GLN A 154 31.94 21.33 7.68
C GLN A 154 32.60 21.91 6.43
N GLU A 155 32.82 23.23 6.38
CA GLU A 155 33.50 23.86 5.24
C GLU A 155 34.99 23.46 5.17
N ILE A 156 35.66 23.30 6.31
CA ILE A 156 37.02 22.73 6.35
C ILE A 156 36.99 21.29 5.84
N GLU A 157 36.05 20.46 6.30
CA GLU A 157 35.94 19.07 5.87
C GLU A 157 35.65 18.94 4.36
N LYS A 158 34.78 19.78 3.79
CA LYS A 158 34.49 19.77 2.35
C LYS A 158 35.70 20.12 1.49
N THR A 159 36.52 21.06 1.94
CA THR A 159 37.64 21.62 1.15
C THR A 159 38.97 20.94 1.44
N ASN A 160 39.14 20.35 2.62
CA ASN A 160 40.33 19.61 3.03
C ASN A 160 39.98 18.41 3.94
N PRO A 161 39.43 17.32 3.37
CA PRO A 161 39.07 16.12 4.13
C PRO A 161 40.27 15.43 4.81
N THR A 162 41.47 15.60 4.24
CA THR A 162 42.72 14.96 4.68
C THR A 162 43.51 15.81 5.67
N LEU A 163 42.93 16.90 6.19
CA LEU A 163 43.59 17.77 7.14
C LEU A 163 43.94 17.02 8.43
N SER A 164 45.22 17.05 8.83
CA SER A 164 45.75 16.23 9.94
C SER A 164 45.11 16.50 11.30
N ASN A 165 44.69 17.74 11.58
CA ASN A 165 44.01 18.13 12.82
C ASN A 165 42.47 18.10 12.71
N LEU A 166 41.88 17.68 11.59
CA LEU A 166 40.41 17.64 11.43
C LEU A 166 39.75 16.75 12.49
N LYS A 167 40.39 15.61 12.82
CA LYS A 167 39.92 14.73 13.90
C LYS A 167 39.91 15.46 15.24
N THR A 168 40.99 16.18 15.56
CA THR A 168 41.09 16.97 16.79
C THR A 168 39.99 18.04 16.85
N LEU A 169 39.76 18.78 15.76
CA LEU A 169 38.67 19.78 15.71
C LEU A 169 37.29 19.15 15.91
N LYS A 170 37.03 17.97 15.32
CA LYS A 170 35.80 17.22 15.54
C LYS A 170 35.63 16.80 17.00
N ASP A 171 36.68 16.26 17.62
CA ASP A 171 36.63 15.83 19.02
C ASP A 171 36.47 17.02 19.98
N GLU A 172 37.13 18.15 19.72
CA GLU A 172 36.94 19.39 20.48
C GLU A 172 35.51 19.93 20.39
N TYR A 173 34.92 19.92 19.20
CA TYR A 173 33.52 20.31 19.00
C TYR A 173 32.58 19.42 19.82
N ARG A 174 32.75 18.09 19.71
CA ARG A 174 31.92 17.10 20.40
C ARG A 174 31.99 17.28 21.92
N LEU A 175 33.18 17.44 22.48
CA LEU A 175 33.35 17.63 23.93
C LEU A 175 32.78 18.96 24.42
N SER A 176 33.05 20.06 23.71
CA SER A 176 32.60 21.40 24.11
C SER A 176 31.07 21.50 24.01
N TYR A 177 30.49 21.04 22.90
CA TYR A 177 29.04 21.08 22.71
C TYR A 177 28.33 20.08 23.64
N GLY A 178 28.89 18.89 23.85
CA GLY A 178 28.38 17.93 24.83
C GLY A 178 28.31 18.48 26.25
N THR A 179 29.38 19.14 26.71
CA THR A 179 29.42 19.76 28.04
C THR A 179 28.40 20.90 28.17
N TYR A 180 28.17 21.66 27.09
CA TYR A 180 27.13 22.67 27.05
C TYR A 180 25.73 22.05 27.16
N LEU A 181 25.45 21.03 26.34
CA LEU A 181 24.17 20.31 26.35
C LEU A 181 23.90 19.64 27.70
N GLU A 182 24.90 19.07 28.37
CA GLU A 182 24.77 18.53 29.74
C GLU A 182 24.19 19.55 30.72
N LYS A 183 24.68 20.81 30.67
CA LYS A 183 24.18 21.90 31.50
C LYS A 183 22.78 22.34 31.10
N GLU A 184 22.51 22.42 29.80
CA GLU A 184 21.20 22.80 29.28
C GLU A 184 20.13 21.75 29.62
N ILE A 185 20.45 20.45 29.55
CA ILE A 185 19.59 19.34 29.99
C ILE A 185 19.30 19.48 31.48
N ALA A 186 20.33 19.64 32.33
CA ALA A 186 20.14 19.79 33.77
C ALA A 186 19.28 21.02 34.12
N SER A 187 19.50 22.14 33.42
CA SER A 187 18.71 23.37 33.57
C SER A 187 17.27 23.19 33.09
N ALA A 188 17.06 22.53 31.95
CA ALA A 188 15.74 22.23 31.41
C ALA A 188 14.95 21.32 32.37
N VAL A 189 15.61 20.31 32.94
CA VAL A 189 15.02 19.43 33.96
C VAL A 189 14.65 20.19 35.22
N ALA A 190 15.53 21.05 35.73
CA ALA A 190 15.24 21.88 36.91
C ALA A 190 14.04 22.82 36.70
N ASN A 191 13.82 23.27 35.47
CA ASN A 191 12.71 24.13 35.07
C ASN A 191 11.46 23.38 34.58
N ASN A 192 11.41 22.05 34.70
CA ASN A 192 10.33 21.19 34.18
C ASN A 192 10.08 21.34 32.66
N ASN A 193 11.09 21.76 31.89
CA ASN A 193 11.01 21.85 30.42
C ASN A 193 11.51 20.54 29.78
N PHE A 194 10.76 19.46 30.00
CA PHE A 194 11.15 18.12 29.57
C PHE A 194 11.26 17.97 28.05
N LYS A 195 10.44 18.70 27.28
CA LYS A 195 10.53 18.72 25.82
C LYS A 195 11.90 19.21 25.34
N LYS A 196 12.42 20.28 25.95
CA LYS A 196 13.76 20.78 25.66
C LYS A 196 14.82 19.78 26.12
N ALA A 197 14.69 19.24 27.33
CA ALA A 197 15.64 18.26 27.86
C ALA A 197 15.78 17.01 26.98
N HIS A 198 14.68 16.46 26.45
CA HIS A 198 14.72 15.33 25.49
C HIS A 198 15.37 15.69 24.16
N HIS A 199 15.10 16.89 23.65
CA HIS A 199 15.73 17.40 22.43
C HIS A 199 17.25 17.51 22.61
N ASP A 200 17.68 18.21 23.67
CA ASP A 200 19.09 18.42 23.99
C ASP A 200 19.81 17.08 24.30
N LEU A 201 19.13 16.13 24.94
CA LEU A 201 19.66 14.76 25.17
C LEU A 201 19.86 13.99 23.87
N THR A 202 18.92 14.12 22.92
CA THR A 202 19.04 13.47 21.60
C THR A 202 20.22 14.06 20.82
N GLU A 203 20.39 15.38 20.85
CA GLU A 203 21.55 16.04 20.24
C GLU A 203 22.85 15.60 20.92
N TRP A 204 22.88 15.50 22.25
CA TRP A 204 24.03 15.03 23.01
C TRP A 204 24.42 13.60 22.64
N GLN A 205 23.44 12.69 22.50
CA GLN A 205 23.66 11.30 22.10
C GLN A 205 24.23 11.20 20.67
N ALA A 206 23.78 12.06 19.76
CA ALA A 206 24.28 12.13 18.38
C ALA A 206 25.78 12.51 18.31
N LEU A 207 26.33 13.12 19.37
CA LEU A 207 27.77 13.40 19.48
C LEU A 207 28.60 12.15 19.80
N GLY A 208 28.00 11.00 20.14
CA GLY A 208 28.72 9.75 20.42
C GLY A 208 29.71 9.84 21.58
N LEU A 209 29.35 10.58 22.63
CA LEU A 209 30.12 10.74 23.87
C LEU A 209 29.96 9.50 24.78
N SER A 210 30.66 9.46 25.91
CA SER A 210 30.68 8.29 26.81
C SER A 210 29.29 7.86 27.27
N GLY A 211 28.94 6.58 27.07
CA GLY A 211 27.63 6.04 27.43
C GLY A 211 27.26 6.20 28.91
N ASP A 212 28.25 6.22 29.81
CA ASP A 212 28.02 6.38 31.25
C ASP A 212 27.42 7.75 31.60
N VAL A 213 27.83 8.80 30.90
CA VAL A 213 27.27 10.15 31.10
C VAL A 213 25.87 10.22 30.52
N GLY A 214 25.66 9.65 29.33
CA GLY A 214 24.35 9.58 28.70
C GLY A 214 23.32 8.86 29.58
N ALA A 215 23.70 7.72 30.15
CA ALA A 215 22.85 6.96 31.08
C ALA A 215 22.50 7.77 32.34
N LYS A 216 23.44 8.57 32.87
CA LYS A 216 23.19 9.46 34.01
C LYS A 216 22.21 10.59 33.66
N LEU A 217 22.37 11.21 32.49
CA LEU A 217 21.46 12.27 32.02
C LEU A 217 20.04 11.72 31.79
N GLU A 218 19.93 10.55 31.17
CA GLU A 218 18.66 9.86 30.95
C GLU A 218 18.00 9.48 32.28
N SER A 219 18.76 8.91 33.23
CA SER A 219 18.26 8.61 34.57
C SER A 219 17.79 9.87 35.31
N LEU A 220 18.53 10.98 35.19
CA LEU A 220 18.17 12.25 35.80
C LEU A 220 16.85 12.77 35.22
N LEU A 221 16.71 12.77 33.89
CA LEU A 221 15.50 13.18 33.18
C LEU A 221 14.30 12.31 33.58
N ARG A 222 14.43 10.98 33.48
CA ARG A 222 13.36 10.04 33.81
C ARG A 222 12.94 10.14 35.28
N SER A 223 13.88 10.34 36.20
CA SER A 223 13.56 10.50 37.63
C SER A 223 12.77 11.79 37.92
N ALA A 224 13.09 12.88 37.22
CA ALA A 224 12.38 14.15 37.38
C ALA A 224 10.97 14.09 36.79
N GLU A 225 10.80 13.49 35.61
CA GLU A 225 9.50 13.25 34.99
C GLU A 225 8.62 12.34 35.85
N ALA A 226 9.18 11.24 36.36
CA ALA A 226 8.48 10.34 37.28
C ALA A 226 7.99 11.09 38.54
N LYS A 227 8.81 12.00 39.09
CA LYS A 227 8.41 12.84 40.23
C LYS A 227 7.25 13.77 39.90
N GLN A 228 7.23 14.40 38.73
CA GLN A 228 6.12 15.24 38.30
C GLN A 228 4.85 14.42 38.10
N ILE A 229 4.94 13.29 37.40
CA ILE A 229 3.81 12.37 37.18
C ILE A 229 3.26 11.91 38.53
N LYS A 230 4.12 11.54 39.49
CA LYS A 230 3.70 11.18 40.84
C LYS A 230 2.88 12.26 41.56
N GLN A 231 3.22 13.53 41.38
CA GLN A 231 2.43 14.64 41.95
C GLN A 231 1.02 14.69 41.32
N GLU A 232 0.93 14.52 40.00
CA GLU A 232 -0.36 14.46 39.29
C GLU A 232 -1.18 13.23 39.70
N LEU A 233 -0.53 12.07 39.86
CA LEU A 233 -1.17 10.85 40.36
C LEU A 233 -1.79 11.05 41.74
N ASN A 234 -1.08 11.70 42.66
CA ASN A 234 -1.61 11.99 43.99
C ASN A 234 -2.88 12.84 43.93
N ILE A 235 -2.94 13.82 43.02
CA ILE A 235 -4.14 14.65 42.81
C ILE A 235 -5.30 13.81 42.26
N LEU A 236 -5.03 12.90 41.31
CA LEU A 236 -6.05 12.02 40.73
C LEU A 236 -6.57 11.00 41.74
N ILE A 237 -5.68 10.37 42.51
CA ILE A 237 -6.02 9.41 43.57
C ILE A 237 -6.86 10.09 44.66
N ALA A 238 -6.48 11.30 45.09
CA ALA A 238 -7.26 12.08 46.06
C ALA A 238 -8.68 12.42 45.58
N ARG A 239 -8.93 12.36 44.26
CA ARG A 239 -10.25 12.56 43.63
C ARG A 239 -10.92 11.24 43.23
N HIS A 240 -10.40 10.10 43.68
CA HIS A 240 -10.85 8.75 43.34
C HIS A 240 -10.83 8.44 41.82
N LYS A 241 -9.96 9.10 41.07
CA LYS A 241 -9.77 8.90 39.62
C LYS A 241 -8.67 7.87 39.33
N PHE A 242 -8.79 6.69 39.93
CA PHE A 242 -7.78 5.63 39.87
C PHE A 242 -7.51 5.16 38.45
N TYR A 243 -8.55 4.99 37.64
CA TYR A 243 -8.39 4.52 36.26
C TYR A 243 -7.70 5.56 35.36
N THR A 244 -8.07 6.85 35.46
CA THR A 244 -7.30 7.92 34.79
C THR A 244 -5.86 8.01 35.28
N ALA A 245 -5.61 7.84 36.58
CA ALA A 245 -4.25 7.78 37.12
C ALA A 245 -3.44 6.62 36.51
N TYR A 246 -4.05 5.45 36.38
CA TYR A 246 -3.43 4.30 35.73
C TYR A 246 -3.12 4.55 34.24
N LEU A 247 -4.07 5.12 33.49
CA LEU A 247 -3.87 5.49 32.08
C LEU A 247 -2.75 6.52 31.90
N LEU A 248 -2.61 7.48 32.83
CA LEU A 248 -1.52 8.47 32.81
C LEU A 248 -0.15 7.78 32.89
N ILE A 249 0.02 6.77 33.76
CA ILE A 249 1.28 6.03 33.88
C ILE A 249 1.57 5.26 32.58
N LEU A 250 0.57 4.56 32.04
CA LEU A 250 0.73 3.77 30.82
C LEU A 250 1.08 4.65 29.61
N ALA A 251 0.43 5.80 29.47
CA ALA A 251 0.65 6.71 28.35
C ALA A 251 2.07 7.30 28.35
N ASN A 252 2.70 7.44 29.52
CA ASN A 252 4.02 8.03 29.67
C ASN A 252 5.15 6.98 29.80
N GLY A 253 4.84 5.69 30.01
CA GLY A 253 5.85 4.64 30.05
C GLY A 253 6.70 4.57 31.33
N TYR A 254 6.20 5.08 32.45
CA TYR A 254 6.90 5.10 33.76
C TYR A 254 6.46 3.99 34.72
N SER A 255 6.01 2.85 34.19
CA SER A 255 5.48 1.76 35.04
C SER A 255 6.53 1.18 35.98
N ASN A 256 7.81 1.20 35.60
CA ASN A 256 8.90 0.66 36.42
C ASN A 256 9.30 1.64 37.52
N GLU A 257 9.44 2.93 37.18
CA GLU A 257 9.83 4.00 38.10
C GLU A 257 8.75 4.28 39.15
N LEU A 258 7.49 4.02 38.80
CA LEU A 258 6.31 4.24 39.64
C LEU A 258 5.65 2.93 40.07
N ALA A 259 6.41 1.84 40.20
CA ALA A 259 5.88 0.50 40.46
C ALA A 259 5.00 0.44 41.74
N GLN A 260 5.41 1.15 42.80
CA GLN A 260 4.63 1.20 44.05
C GLN A 260 3.31 1.95 43.85
N GLU A 261 3.32 3.06 43.12
CA GLU A 261 2.12 3.83 42.80
C GLU A 261 1.18 3.03 41.90
N VAL A 262 1.72 2.31 40.92
CA VAL A 262 0.95 1.38 40.07
C VAL A 262 0.25 0.35 40.94
N GLU A 263 0.97 -0.32 41.85
CA GLU A 263 0.39 -1.34 42.70
C GLU A 263 -0.68 -0.78 43.65
N ASN A 264 -0.43 0.40 44.23
CA ASN A 264 -1.41 1.10 45.05
C ASN A 264 -2.67 1.46 44.25
N ILE A 265 -2.52 1.96 43.02
CA ILE A 265 -3.65 2.29 42.13
C ILE A 265 -4.43 1.03 41.75
N ARG A 266 -3.73 -0.07 41.44
CA ARG A 266 -4.37 -1.34 41.10
C ARG A 266 -5.19 -1.88 42.26
N THR A 267 -4.59 -2.01 43.44
CA THR A 267 -5.26 -2.58 44.61
C THR A 267 -6.37 -1.66 45.12
N ALA A 268 -6.08 -0.39 45.41
CA ALA A 268 -7.07 0.54 45.96
C ALA A 268 -8.15 0.90 44.93
N GLY A 269 -7.77 1.08 43.66
CA GLY A 269 -8.72 1.40 42.59
C GLY A 269 -9.66 0.25 42.27
N THR A 270 -9.18 -1.00 42.25
CA THR A 270 -10.03 -2.17 42.05
C THR A 270 -11.04 -2.31 43.18
N GLN A 271 -10.59 -2.20 44.43
CA GLN A 271 -11.49 -2.24 45.59
C GLN A 271 -12.54 -1.12 45.53
N PHE A 272 -12.12 0.10 45.21
CA PHE A 272 -13.02 1.23 45.08
C PHE A 272 -14.08 1.02 44.00
N TYR A 273 -13.69 0.59 42.79
CA TYR A 273 -14.64 0.35 41.71
C TYR A 273 -15.55 -0.86 41.96
N LEU A 274 -15.07 -1.88 42.67
CA LEU A 274 -15.89 -3.02 43.11
C LEU A 274 -17.03 -2.55 44.03
N GLU A 275 -16.71 -1.72 45.02
CA GLU A 275 -17.69 -1.16 45.96
C GLU A 275 -18.71 -0.26 45.25
N GLN A 276 -18.24 0.63 44.38
CA GLN A 276 -19.11 1.52 43.61
C GLN A 276 -20.05 0.71 42.70
N ALA A 277 -19.52 -0.27 41.95
CA ALA A 277 -20.33 -1.10 41.07
C ALA A 277 -21.39 -1.91 41.84
N THR A 278 -21.04 -2.42 43.03
CA THR A 278 -21.97 -3.15 43.90
C THR A 278 -23.12 -2.25 44.36
N LYS A 279 -22.81 -1.03 44.79
CA LYS A 279 -23.84 -0.03 45.18
C LYS A 279 -24.73 0.36 43.99
N ARG A 280 -24.15 0.55 42.80
CA ARG A 280 -24.88 0.87 41.56
C ARG A 280 -25.83 -0.25 41.14
N LEU A 281 -25.39 -1.50 41.25
CA LEU A 281 -26.25 -2.66 41.00
C LEU A 281 -27.42 -2.72 41.97
N ALA A 282 -27.19 -2.45 43.26
CA ALA A 282 -28.26 -2.40 44.26
C ALA A 282 -29.31 -1.31 43.95
N GLN A 283 -28.92 -0.24 43.25
CA GLN A 283 -29.81 0.82 42.77
C GLN A 283 -30.44 0.54 41.39
N GLY A 284 -30.07 -0.56 40.73
CA GLY A 284 -30.51 -0.90 39.38
C GLY A 284 -29.78 -0.15 38.25
N ASP A 285 -28.70 0.59 38.56
CA ASP A 285 -27.87 1.30 37.58
C ASP A 285 -26.81 0.37 36.97
N ILE A 286 -27.29 -0.55 36.14
CA ILE A 286 -26.49 -1.62 35.53
C ILE A 286 -25.41 -1.05 34.59
N SER A 287 -25.74 0.01 33.86
CA SER A 287 -24.83 0.60 32.86
C SER A 287 -23.59 1.18 33.51
N ARG A 288 -23.79 1.93 34.60
CA ARG A 288 -22.69 2.48 35.36
C ARG A 288 -21.90 1.43 36.11
N ALA A 289 -22.59 0.49 36.75
CA ALA A 289 -21.93 -0.64 37.39
C ALA A 289 -21.03 -1.40 36.41
N TYR A 290 -21.52 -1.71 35.21
CA TYR A 290 -20.73 -2.35 34.17
C TYR A 290 -19.45 -1.57 33.86
N ILE A 291 -19.54 -0.26 33.63
CA ILE A 291 -18.34 0.56 33.36
C ILE A 291 -17.37 0.59 34.55
N GLU A 292 -17.88 0.70 35.77
CA GLU A 292 -17.03 0.68 36.97
C GLU A 292 -16.34 -0.68 37.11
N THR A 293 -17.03 -1.80 36.85
CA THR A 293 -16.39 -3.11 36.80
C THR A 293 -15.37 -3.25 35.68
N VAL A 294 -15.58 -2.65 34.51
CA VAL A 294 -14.58 -2.61 33.43
C VAL A 294 -13.30 -1.94 33.92
N LYS A 295 -13.42 -0.78 34.59
CA LYS A 295 -12.25 -0.08 35.14
C LYS A 295 -11.54 -0.91 36.19
N GLY A 296 -12.27 -1.47 37.16
CA GLY A 296 -11.68 -2.33 38.18
C GLY A 296 -11.01 -3.57 37.59
N TYR A 297 -11.65 -4.22 36.61
CA TYR A 297 -11.09 -5.39 35.93
C TYR A 297 -9.85 -5.05 35.08
N GLU A 298 -9.80 -3.88 34.46
CA GLU A 298 -8.60 -3.42 33.74
C GLU A 298 -7.44 -3.08 34.69
N LEU A 299 -7.74 -2.61 35.91
CA LEU A 299 -6.75 -2.38 36.95
C LEU A 299 -6.21 -3.69 37.52
N ASP A 300 -7.07 -4.64 37.85
CA ASP A 300 -6.64 -5.94 38.34
C ASP A 300 -7.52 -7.09 37.84
N ARG A 301 -6.98 -7.86 36.89
CA ARG A 301 -7.67 -8.98 36.25
C ARG A 301 -7.69 -10.24 37.11
N GLU A 302 -6.82 -10.33 38.10
CA GLU A 302 -6.66 -11.52 38.95
C GLU A 302 -7.63 -11.52 40.14
N ASN A 303 -8.21 -10.36 40.46
CA ASN A 303 -9.20 -10.24 41.52
C ASN A 303 -10.51 -10.99 41.13
N PRO A 304 -10.92 -12.03 41.88
CA PRO A 304 -12.08 -12.85 41.51
C PRO A 304 -13.41 -12.10 41.69
N ALA A 305 -13.52 -11.23 42.69
CA ALA A 305 -14.76 -10.52 42.98
C ALA A 305 -15.11 -9.50 41.88
N ILE A 306 -14.12 -8.75 41.38
CA ILE A 306 -14.36 -7.82 40.27
C ILE A 306 -14.61 -8.57 38.96
N PHE A 307 -13.96 -9.73 38.76
CA PHE A 307 -14.19 -10.58 37.59
C PHE A 307 -15.64 -11.11 37.54
N ASP A 308 -16.15 -11.66 38.64
CA ASP A 308 -17.52 -12.17 38.71
C ASP A 308 -18.53 -11.03 38.48
N LEU A 309 -18.33 -9.89 39.14
CA LEU A 309 -19.21 -8.74 38.96
C LEU A 309 -19.16 -8.18 37.54
N HIS A 310 -17.98 -8.14 36.93
CA HIS A 310 -17.80 -7.75 35.53
C HIS A 310 -18.53 -8.69 34.59
N ARG A 311 -18.42 -10.01 34.78
CA ARG A 311 -19.15 -11.01 33.99
C ARG A 311 -20.65 -10.76 34.09
N ASP A 312 -21.18 -10.62 35.29
CA ASP A 312 -22.63 -10.56 35.52
C ASP A 312 -23.23 -9.25 34.99
N THR A 313 -22.56 -8.11 35.20
CA THR A 313 -22.97 -6.81 34.64
C THR A 313 -22.86 -6.79 33.12
N ARG A 314 -21.78 -7.35 32.56
CA ARG A 314 -21.59 -7.49 31.12
C ARG A 314 -22.71 -8.29 30.48
N ASP A 315 -23.12 -9.39 31.10
CA ASP A 315 -24.17 -10.26 30.55
C ASP A 315 -25.55 -9.58 30.62
N GLN A 316 -25.77 -8.69 31.59
CA GLN A 316 -26.95 -7.82 31.62
C GLN A 316 -26.94 -6.78 30.49
N ILE A 317 -25.81 -6.08 30.27
CA ILE A 317 -25.68 -5.13 29.14
C ILE A 317 -25.76 -5.86 27.79
N LEU A 318 -25.23 -7.08 27.71
CA LEU A 318 -25.31 -7.90 26.51
C LEU A 318 -26.76 -8.21 26.14
N ARG A 319 -27.61 -8.54 27.11
CA ARG A 319 -29.06 -8.75 26.88
C ARG A 319 -29.73 -7.50 26.33
N GLN A 320 -29.32 -6.30 26.75
CA GLN A 320 -29.85 -5.03 26.21
C GLN A 320 -29.28 -4.68 24.82
N LEU A 321 -28.12 -5.21 24.47
CA LEU A 321 -27.46 -4.97 23.19
C LEU A 321 -28.06 -5.81 22.05
N GLN A 322 -28.60 -6.99 22.39
CA GLN A 322 -29.21 -7.92 21.44
C GLN A 322 -30.44 -7.31 20.79
N ARG A 323 -30.53 -7.46 19.46
CA ARG A 323 -31.69 -7.12 18.65
C ARG A 323 -32.19 -8.36 17.95
N TYR A 324 -33.50 -8.45 17.78
CA TYR A 324 -34.15 -9.62 17.22
C TYR A 324 -34.93 -9.24 15.96
N ILE A 325 -34.69 -9.97 14.88
CA ILE A 325 -35.40 -9.81 13.61
C ILE A 325 -36.22 -11.05 13.29
N ALA A 326 -37.43 -10.83 12.78
CA ALA A 326 -38.34 -11.88 12.33
C ALA A 326 -38.44 -11.85 10.80
N ILE A 327 -38.32 -13.02 10.18
CA ILE A 327 -38.44 -13.20 8.73
C ILE A 327 -39.50 -14.27 8.47
N PRO A 328 -40.79 -13.89 8.32
CA PRO A 328 -41.83 -14.82 7.91
C PRO A 328 -41.63 -15.36 6.49
N LEU A 329 -42.48 -16.30 6.10
CA LEU A 329 -42.53 -16.79 4.73
C LEU A 329 -42.82 -15.66 3.73
N PHE A 330 -41.96 -15.55 2.72
CA PHE A 330 -42.24 -14.68 1.59
C PHE A 330 -43.42 -15.25 0.82
N GLY A 331 -44.33 -14.38 0.37
CA GLY A 331 -45.41 -14.80 -0.52
C GLY A 331 -44.84 -15.28 -1.86
N ALA A 332 -45.51 -16.25 -2.46
CA ALA A 332 -45.12 -16.85 -3.73
C ALA A 332 -46.28 -16.82 -4.74
N PRO A 333 -45.99 -16.83 -6.05
CA PRO A 333 -46.99 -17.03 -7.09
C PRO A 333 -47.73 -18.37 -6.92
N ARG A 334 -49.01 -18.43 -7.32
CA ARG A 334 -49.85 -19.63 -7.12
C ARG A 334 -49.34 -20.86 -7.87
N ASP A 335 -48.68 -20.65 -9.00
CA ASP A 335 -48.09 -21.69 -9.84
C ASP A 335 -46.79 -22.26 -9.25
N GLN A 336 -46.14 -21.53 -8.32
CA GLN A 336 -44.86 -21.94 -7.74
C GLN A 336 -44.82 -21.63 -6.23
N PRO A 337 -45.63 -22.32 -5.39
CA PRO A 337 -45.77 -22.03 -3.97
C PRO A 337 -44.47 -22.19 -3.16
N ASP A 338 -43.56 -23.06 -3.61
CA ASP A 338 -42.33 -23.38 -2.89
C ASP A 338 -41.27 -22.27 -2.95
N LEU A 339 -41.39 -21.30 -3.86
CA LEU A 339 -40.40 -20.25 -4.02
C LEU A 339 -40.28 -19.35 -2.79
N GLY A 340 -41.41 -19.06 -2.15
CA GLY A 340 -41.49 -18.23 -0.95
C GLY A 340 -40.65 -18.80 0.19
N PRO A 341 -40.95 -20.03 0.65
CA PRO A 341 -40.15 -20.74 1.64
C PRO A 341 -38.66 -20.86 1.26
N GLN A 342 -38.35 -21.22 0.00
CA GLN A 342 -36.96 -21.34 -0.45
C GLN A 342 -36.19 -20.02 -0.37
N LEU A 343 -36.84 -18.90 -0.73
CA LEU A 343 -36.23 -17.58 -0.65
C LEU A 343 -36.03 -17.15 0.81
N SER A 344 -37.04 -17.33 1.66
CA SER A 344 -36.93 -17.03 3.10
C SER A 344 -35.77 -17.79 3.74
N ASP A 345 -35.63 -19.08 3.44
CA ASP A 345 -34.61 -19.94 4.06
C ASP A 345 -33.20 -19.62 3.60
N ALA A 346 -33.06 -19.35 2.31
CA ALA A 346 -31.80 -18.91 1.75
C ALA A 346 -31.43 -17.49 2.25
N LEU A 347 -32.41 -16.60 2.44
CA LEU A 347 -32.18 -15.27 3.03
C LEU A 347 -31.74 -15.37 4.49
N ILE A 348 -32.44 -16.16 5.32
CA ILE A 348 -32.07 -16.41 6.73
C ILE A 348 -30.64 -16.97 6.80
N SER A 349 -30.36 -18.01 6.00
CA SER A 349 -29.05 -18.66 5.94
C SER A 349 -27.94 -17.68 5.53
N TYR A 350 -28.23 -16.78 4.60
CA TYR A 350 -27.28 -15.75 4.18
C TYR A 350 -27.08 -14.69 5.27
N LEU A 351 -28.16 -14.19 5.89
CA LEU A 351 -28.12 -13.19 6.94
C LEU A 351 -27.36 -13.65 8.19
N PHE A 352 -27.49 -14.92 8.57
CA PHE A 352 -26.69 -15.48 9.67
C PHE A 352 -25.18 -15.33 9.48
N ARG A 353 -24.69 -15.21 8.23
CA ARG A 353 -23.27 -15.04 7.91
C ARG A 353 -22.83 -13.58 7.83
N VAL A 354 -23.74 -12.66 7.51
CA VAL A 354 -23.40 -11.26 7.18
C VAL A 354 -23.89 -10.24 8.21
N LEU A 355 -24.80 -10.62 9.11
CA LEU A 355 -25.31 -9.71 10.12
C LEU A 355 -24.22 -9.38 11.15
N PRO A 356 -24.16 -8.12 11.60
CA PRO A 356 -23.21 -7.72 12.63
C PRO A 356 -23.54 -8.37 13.97
N TYR A 357 -22.56 -8.35 14.88
CA TYR A 357 -22.71 -8.91 16.21
C TYR A 357 -23.94 -8.34 16.94
N GLY A 358 -24.63 -9.22 17.68
CA GLY A 358 -25.78 -8.85 18.51
C GLY A 358 -27.09 -8.67 17.73
N ILE A 359 -27.17 -9.10 16.47
CA ILE A 359 -28.42 -9.25 15.73
C ILE A 359 -28.76 -10.75 15.65
N ASN A 360 -29.93 -11.12 16.15
CA ASN A 360 -30.43 -12.49 16.19
C ASN A 360 -31.66 -12.63 15.28
N ILE A 361 -31.79 -13.78 14.61
CA ILE A 361 -32.96 -14.11 13.82
C ILE A 361 -33.84 -15.05 14.63
N VAL A 362 -35.12 -14.71 14.79
CA VAL A 362 -36.08 -15.55 15.52
C VAL A 362 -36.49 -16.76 14.69
N GLU A 363 -36.69 -17.89 15.36
CA GLU A 363 -37.14 -19.13 14.75
C GLU A 363 -38.50 -18.98 14.05
N ARG A 364 -38.51 -19.31 12.77
CA ARG A 364 -39.63 -19.15 11.84
C ARG A 364 -40.95 -19.80 12.29
N GLY A 365 -40.91 -21.01 12.85
CA GLY A 365 -42.13 -21.76 13.17
C GLY A 365 -43.09 -21.03 14.13
N LYS A 366 -42.57 -20.16 15.00
CA LYS A 366 -43.39 -19.34 15.92
C LYS A 366 -43.96 -18.09 15.25
N ILE A 367 -43.33 -17.62 14.18
CA ILE A 367 -43.67 -16.34 13.52
C ILE A 367 -44.93 -16.50 12.68
N ASP A 368 -44.96 -17.53 11.83
CA ASP A 368 -46.06 -17.69 10.86
C ASP A 368 -47.39 -18.02 11.57
N LEU A 369 -47.35 -18.88 12.60
CA LEU A 369 -48.51 -19.18 13.46
C LEU A 369 -49.11 -17.90 14.06
N LEU A 370 -48.27 -17.06 14.68
CA LEU A 370 -48.72 -15.82 15.32
C LEU A 370 -49.22 -14.79 14.30
N LEU A 371 -48.65 -14.73 13.09
CA LEU A 371 -49.13 -13.86 12.03
C LEU A 371 -50.52 -14.26 11.54
N GLU A 372 -50.80 -15.57 11.46
CA GLU A 372 -52.13 -16.08 11.13
C GLU A 372 -53.15 -15.79 12.24
N GLU A 373 -52.81 -16.09 13.49
CA GLU A 373 -53.68 -15.85 14.66
C GLU A 373 -54.03 -14.37 14.84
N GLN A 374 -53.05 -13.47 14.66
CA GLN A 374 -53.21 -12.03 14.86
C GLN A 374 -53.68 -11.29 13.61
N LYS A 375 -54.19 -12.00 12.59
CA LYS A 375 -54.69 -11.40 11.32
C LYS A 375 -53.68 -10.43 10.68
N ARG A 376 -52.38 -10.74 10.77
CA ARG A 376 -51.25 -9.95 10.24
C ARG A 376 -51.07 -8.56 10.88
N GLU A 377 -51.50 -8.37 12.13
CA GLU A 377 -51.12 -7.19 12.92
C GLU A 377 -49.65 -7.27 13.38
N TYR A 378 -48.72 -6.83 12.53
CA TYR A 378 -47.27 -6.90 12.75
C TYR A 378 -46.80 -6.28 14.08
N LYS A 379 -47.48 -5.24 14.58
CA LYS A 379 -47.16 -4.62 15.87
C LYS A 379 -47.41 -5.57 17.04
N LYS A 380 -48.55 -6.27 17.05
CA LYS A 380 -48.89 -7.24 18.11
C LYS A 380 -47.97 -8.44 18.07
N VAL A 381 -47.74 -8.99 16.87
CA VAL A 381 -46.81 -10.11 16.68
C VAL A 381 -45.38 -9.74 17.08
N GLY A 382 -44.94 -8.53 16.72
CA GLY A 382 -43.65 -7.98 17.12
C GLY A 382 -43.45 -7.97 18.63
N ASN A 383 -44.45 -7.48 19.36
CA ASN A 383 -44.44 -7.42 20.82
C ASN A 383 -44.46 -8.82 21.47
N LEU A 384 -45.26 -9.75 20.94
CA LEU A 384 -45.35 -11.12 21.45
C LEU A 384 -44.04 -11.90 21.27
N LEU A 385 -43.37 -11.69 20.14
CA LEU A 385 -42.08 -12.32 19.83
C LEU A 385 -40.88 -11.57 20.39
N ASN A 386 -41.08 -10.38 20.95
CA ASN A 386 -40.03 -9.46 21.37
C ASN A 386 -38.99 -9.21 20.26
N VAL A 387 -39.48 -8.93 19.05
CA VAL A 387 -38.63 -8.60 17.88
C VAL A 387 -38.66 -7.11 17.59
N ASP A 388 -37.53 -6.54 17.20
CA ASP A 388 -37.37 -5.13 16.83
C ASP A 388 -37.84 -4.86 15.39
N MET A 389 -37.76 -5.88 14.53
CA MET A 389 -38.00 -5.73 13.10
C MET A 389 -38.64 -6.98 12.50
N ILE A 390 -39.60 -6.79 11.59
CA ILE A 390 -40.21 -7.85 10.80
C ILE A 390 -39.95 -7.58 9.31
N ILE A 391 -39.35 -8.54 8.62
CA ILE A 391 -38.97 -8.44 7.21
C ILE A 391 -39.92 -9.32 6.40
N THR A 392 -40.77 -8.68 5.60
CA THR A 392 -41.78 -9.37 4.78
C THR A 392 -41.57 -9.10 3.31
N GLY A 393 -42.13 -9.94 2.45
CA GLY A 393 -42.03 -9.73 1.01
C GLY A 393 -42.85 -10.73 0.21
N ASN A 394 -42.93 -10.47 -1.10
CA ASN A 394 -43.58 -11.37 -2.05
C ASN A 394 -42.74 -11.48 -3.31
N ILE A 395 -42.62 -12.70 -3.83
CA ILE A 395 -42.02 -12.99 -5.12
C ILE A 395 -43.10 -12.71 -6.17
N SER A 396 -42.92 -11.67 -6.96
CA SER A 396 -43.86 -11.29 -8.00
C SER A 396 -43.76 -12.24 -9.19
N LEU A 397 -42.53 -12.65 -9.55
CA LEU A 397 -42.27 -13.36 -10.79
C LEU A 397 -40.92 -14.10 -10.74
N LEU A 398 -40.88 -15.32 -11.29
CA LEU A 398 -39.67 -16.06 -11.61
C LEU A 398 -39.93 -16.87 -12.87
N ASN A 399 -39.30 -16.48 -13.97
CA ASN A 399 -39.46 -17.16 -15.25
C ASN A 399 -38.12 -17.28 -15.98
N ILE A 400 -38.01 -18.31 -16.81
CA ILE A 400 -36.83 -18.61 -17.63
C ILE A 400 -37.33 -18.83 -19.06
N ASP A 401 -37.02 -17.88 -19.93
CA ASP A 401 -37.36 -17.96 -21.34
C ASP A 401 -36.22 -18.61 -22.11
N ARG A 402 -36.55 -19.63 -22.91
CA ARG A 402 -35.63 -20.23 -23.88
C ARG A 402 -35.96 -19.72 -25.28
N GLN A 403 -34.98 -19.12 -25.93
CA GLN A 403 -35.06 -18.65 -27.32
C GLN A 403 -34.10 -19.51 -28.15
N GLU A 404 -34.61 -20.19 -29.17
CA GLU A 404 -33.83 -21.10 -30.00
C GLU A 404 -33.98 -20.71 -31.47
N SER A 405 -32.84 -20.59 -32.17
CA SER A 405 -32.81 -20.34 -33.61
C SER A 405 -32.03 -21.45 -34.28
N GLU A 406 -32.72 -22.30 -35.02
CA GLU A 406 -32.16 -23.42 -35.78
C GLU A 406 -32.20 -23.11 -37.28
N HIS A 407 -31.12 -23.42 -38.00
CA HIS A 407 -31.07 -23.37 -39.45
C HIS A 407 -30.30 -24.57 -40.02
N LEU A 408 -30.72 -25.03 -41.21
CA LEU A 408 -30.08 -26.14 -41.89
C LEU A 408 -28.94 -25.63 -42.77
N VAL A 409 -27.74 -26.16 -42.57
CA VAL A 409 -26.57 -25.87 -43.38
C VAL A 409 -26.27 -27.08 -44.27
N THR A 410 -26.08 -26.84 -45.58
CA THR A 410 -25.74 -27.90 -46.53
C THR A 410 -24.26 -27.86 -46.84
N VAL A 411 -23.56 -28.97 -46.63
CA VAL A 411 -22.15 -29.16 -47.00
C VAL A 411 -22.03 -30.26 -48.06
N LYS A 412 -21.20 -30.03 -49.07
CA LYS A 412 -20.94 -31.00 -50.14
C LYS A 412 -19.71 -31.83 -49.79
N ALA A 413 -19.88 -33.14 -49.65
CA ALA A 413 -18.82 -34.05 -49.22
C ALA A 413 -18.59 -35.17 -50.23
N LYS A 414 -17.36 -35.67 -50.35
CA LYS A 414 -17.01 -36.79 -51.24
C LYS A 414 -17.47 -38.09 -50.59
N THR A 415 -18.45 -38.78 -51.18
CA THR A 415 -19.07 -39.99 -50.62
C THR A 415 -18.54 -41.29 -51.18
N GLY A 416 -17.84 -41.21 -52.31
CA GLY A 416 -17.30 -42.39 -52.97
C GLY A 416 -16.74 -42.02 -54.33
N GLU A 417 -16.46 -43.04 -55.13
CA GLU A 417 -16.03 -42.88 -56.50
C GLU A 417 -16.88 -43.80 -57.38
N LYS A 418 -17.53 -43.25 -58.40
CA LYS A 418 -18.34 -44.03 -59.32
C LYS A 418 -17.56 -44.29 -60.59
N THR A 419 -17.50 -45.56 -60.95
CA THR A 419 -16.89 -46.03 -62.17
C THR A 419 -17.92 -45.93 -63.30
N ILE A 420 -17.73 -44.96 -64.19
CA ILE A 420 -18.63 -44.73 -65.34
C ILE A 420 -17.97 -45.23 -66.63
N SER A 421 -18.80 -45.67 -67.59
CA SER A 421 -18.34 -46.02 -68.94
C SER A 421 -17.70 -44.79 -69.57
N ASN A 422 -16.49 -44.93 -70.06
CA ASN A 422 -15.78 -43.82 -70.67
C ASN A 422 -16.48 -43.49 -72.01
N PRO A 423 -17.09 -42.30 -72.18
CA PRO A 423 -17.75 -41.95 -73.43
C PRO A 423 -16.81 -42.01 -74.62
N GLU A 424 -15.52 -41.74 -74.42
CA GLU A 424 -14.49 -41.87 -75.45
C GLU A 424 -14.29 -43.31 -75.89
N TYR A 425 -14.44 -44.28 -75.00
CA TYR A 425 -14.38 -45.70 -75.33
C TYR A 425 -15.62 -46.15 -76.14
N GLU A 426 -16.80 -45.62 -75.82
CA GLU A 426 -18.01 -45.90 -76.61
C GLU A 426 -17.98 -45.25 -77.99
N ALA A 427 -17.43 -44.03 -78.10
CA ALA A 427 -17.19 -43.39 -79.37
C ALA A 427 -16.17 -44.20 -80.22
N TRP A 428 -15.10 -44.68 -79.58
CA TRP A 428 -14.12 -45.58 -80.21
C TRP A 428 -14.78 -46.87 -80.72
N LEU A 429 -15.68 -47.47 -79.94
CA LEU A 429 -16.49 -48.65 -80.33
C LEU A 429 -17.53 -48.39 -81.44
N ARG A 430 -17.69 -47.16 -81.93
CA ARG A 430 -18.58 -46.83 -83.07
C ARG A 430 -17.81 -46.50 -84.33
N LEU A 431 -16.48 -46.31 -84.26
CA LEU A 431 -15.65 -46.13 -85.45
C LEU A 431 -15.74 -47.37 -86.36
N PRO A 432 -15.66 -47.24 -87.69
CA PRO A 432 -15.58 -48.38 -88.60
C PRO A 432 -14.39 -49.29 -88.24
N LEU A 433 -14.51 -50.60 -88.44
CA LEU A 433 -13.49 -51.59 -88.06
C LEU A 433 -12.10 -51.26 -88.64
N THR A 434 -12.06 -50.73 -89.87
CA THR A 434 -10.82 -50.28 -90.54
C THR A 434 -10.13 -49.10 -89.84
N SER A 435 -10.86 -48.29 -89.07
CA SER A 435 -10.33 -47.14 -88.32
C SER A 435 -9.97 -47.47 -86.87
N ARG A 436 -10.42 -48.62 -86.34
CA ARG A 436 -10.08 -49.05 -84.97
C ARG A 436 -8.69 -49.65 -84.85
N GLU A 437 -8.19 -50.31 -85.90
CA GLU A 437 -6.87 -50.94 -85.92
C GLU A 437 -5.71 -49.95 -85.69
N GLY A 438 -5.92 -48.66 -86.01
CA GLY A 438 -4.93 -47.59 -85.80
C GLY A 438 -5.16 -46.67 -84.60
N THR A 439 -6.28 -46.80 -83.88
CA THR A 439 -6.64 -45.87 -82.79
C THR A 439 -6.55 -46.59 -81.44
N PRO A 440 -5.69 -46.14 -80.49
CA PRO A 440 -5.53 -46.82 -79.20
C PRO A 440 -6.81 -46.76 -78.38
N GLN A 441 -7.20 -47.92 -77.84
CA GLN A 441 -8.46 -48.10 -77.13
C GLN A 441 -8.46 -47.32 -75.80
N PRO A 442 -9.37 -46.33 -75.60
CA PRO A 442 -9.49 -45.62 -74.34
C PRO A 442 -9.90 -46.58 -73.21
N ARG A 443 -9.51 -46.26 -71.96
CA ARG A 443 -9.92 -47.07 -70.80
C ARG A 443 -11.43 -47.16 -70.78
N LYS A 444 -11.95 -48.38 -70.71
CA LYS A 444 -13.39 -48.65 -70.72
C LYS A 444 -14.15 -47.90 -69.63
N LEU A 445 -13.47 -47.58 -68.52
CA LEU A 445 -14.07 -47.04 -67.31
C LEU A 445 -13.25 -45.88 -66.72
N LEU A 446 -13.93 -44.81 -66.32
CA LEU A 446 -13.37 -43.67 -65.57
C LEU A 446 -13.89 -43.69 -64.13
N VAL A 447 -13.01 -43.43 -63.16
CA VAL A 447 -13.35 -43.33 -61.74
C VAL A 447 -13.52 -41.85 -61.39
N MET A 448 -14.77 -41.40 -61.19
CA MET A 448 -15.07 -40.02 -60.83
C MET A 448 -15.53 -39.93 -59.37
N PRO A 449 -15.03 -38.96 -58.58
CA PRO A 449 -15.50 -38.74 -57.22
C PRO A 449 -16.98 -38.36 -57.26
N THR A 450 -17.80 -39.11 -56.53
CA THR A 450 -19.20 -38.76 -56.30
C THR A 450 -19.29 -37.88 -55.07
N TYR A 451 -19.97 -36.75 -55.23
CA TYR A 451 -20.25 -35.85 -54.13
C TYR A 451 -21.73 -35.93 -53.79
N GLN A 452 -22.02 -35.94 -52.49
CA GLN A 452 -23.37 -35.83 -51.98
C GLN A 452 -23.46 -34.61 -51.08
N ASN A 453 -24.62 -33.97 -51.09
CA ASN A 453 -24.92 -32.88 -50.18
C ASN A 453 -25.43 -33.50 -48.87
N PHE A 454 -24.82 -33.10 -47.76
CA PHE A 454 -25.23 -33.43 -46.41
C PHE A 454 -25.79 -32.17 -45.76
N THR A 455 -27.01 -32.25 -45.25
CA THR A 455 -27.63 -31.18 -44.47
C THR A 455 -27.47 -31.50 -42.99
N TYR A 456 -26.95 -30.56 -42.22
CA TYR A 456 -26.80 -30.67 -40.76
C TYR A 456 -27.39 -29.44 -40.07
N LYS A 457 -27.79 -29.61 -38.81
CA LYS A 457 -28.39 -28.55 -38.02
C LYS A 457 -27.31 -27.69 -37.40
N LYS A 458 -27.51 -26.38 -37.47
CA LYS A 458 -26.72 -25.39 -36.73
C LYS A 458 -27.68 -24.40 -36.10
N GLY A 459 -27.38 -23.97 -34.89
CA GLY A 459 -28.25 -23.01 -34.22
C GLY A 459 -27.60 -22.33 -33.04
N THR A 460 -28.37 -21.41 -32.46
CA THR A 460 -28.02 -20.70 -31.23
C THR A 460 -29.20 -20.84 -30.27
N VAL A 461 -28.92 -21.18 -29.03
CA VAL A 461 -29.90 -21.20 -27.95
C VAL A 461 -29.52 -20.15 -26.92
N ARG A 462 -30.48 -19.30 -26.57
CA ARG A 462 -30.35 -18.26 -25.55
C ARG A 462 -31.35 -18.48 -24.44
N LEU A 463 -30.85 -18.59 -23.20
CA LEU A 463 -31.66 -18.65 -21.99
C LEU A 463 -31.66 -17.27 -21.31
N LYS A 464 -32.85 -16.77 -20.96
CA LYS A 464 -33.04 -15.51 -20.23
C LYS A 464 -33.90 -15.77 -19.00
N GLY A 465 -33.30 -15.67 -17.82
CA GLY A 465 -34.00 -15.73 -16.56
C GLY A 465 -34.28 -14.35 -15.99
N PHE A 466 -35.48 -14.14 -15.43
CA PHE A 466 -35.84 -12.93 -14.71
C PHE A 466 -36.59 -13.27 -13.42
N THR A 467 -36.33 -12.49 -12.36
CA THR A 467 -37.08 -12.56 -11.11
C THR A 467 -37.30 -11.17 -10.53
N SER A 468 -38.46 -10.99 -9.90
CA SER A 468 -38.80 -9.81 -9.12
C SER A 468 -39.33 -10.19 -7.74
N VAL A 469 -38.81 -9.50 -6.71
CA VAL A 469 -39.20 -9.69 -5.30
C VAL A 469 -39.44 -8.35 -4.64
N SER A 470 -40.64 -8.17 -4.07
CA SER A 470 -40.96 -7.04 -3.20
C SER A 470 -40.52 -7.30 -1.76
N LEU A 471 -39.91 -6.30 -1.13
CA LEU A 471 -39.46 -6.33 0.27
C LEU A 471 -40.12 -5.19 1.05
N ARG A 472 -40.51 -5.46 2.29
CA ARG A 472 -40.97 -4.48 3.27
C ARG A 472 -40.35 -4.77 4.63
N ILE A 473 -39.82 -3.73 5.27
CA ILE A 473 -39.25 -3.79 6.61
C ILE A 473 -40.17 -3.01 7.55
N PHE A 474 -40.68 -3.70 8.57
CA PHE A 474 -41.54 -3.13 9.61
C PHE A 474 -40.75 -2.98 10.91
N ASP A 475 -40.69 -1.77 11.45
CA ASP A 475 -40.07 -1.48 12.75
C ASP A 475 -41.17 -1.59 13.82
N THR A 476 -41.01 -2.53 14.74
CA THR A 476 -42.05 -2.84 15.74
C THR A 476 -42.15 -1.76 16.81
N THR A 477 -41.04 -1.08 17.10
CA THR A 477 -40.98 0.02 18.07
C THR A 477 -41.74 1.23 17.52
N LYS A 478 -41.55 1.55 16.24
CA LYS A 478 -42.30 2.63 15.56
C LYS A 478 -43.71 2.21 15.18
N GLY A 479 -43.95 0.92 15.01
CA GLY A 479 -45.22 0.36 14.57
C GLY A 479 -45.56 0.70 13.11
N SER A 480 -44.56 0.92 12.26
CA SER A 480 -44.74 1.33 10.86
C SER A 480 -43.70 0.71 9.93
N VAL A 481 -44.01 0.70 8.62
CA VAL A 481 -43.08 0.27 7.58
C VAL A 481 -42.03 1.36 7.39
N THR A 482 -40.76 1.04 7.68
CA THR A 482 -39.63 1.98 7.54
C THR A 482 -38.98 1.90 6.17
N TYR A 483 -39.20 0.80 5.44
CA TYR A 483 -38.61 0.60 4.11
C TYR A 483 -39.48 -0.31 3.25
N ALA A 484 -39.61 0.03 1.96
CA ALA A 484 -40.28 -0.80 0.96
C ALA A 484 -39.59 -0.62 -0.41
N GLN A 485 -39.22 -1.72 -1.07
CA GLN A 485 -38.58 -1.70 -2.39
C GLN A 485 -38.80 -3.01 -3.15
N GLU A 486 -38.80 -2.95 -4.47
CA GLU A 486 -38.78 -4.11 -5.37
C GLU A 486 -37.37 -4.38 -5.90
N PHE A 487 -36.96 -5.66 -5.88
CA PHE A 487 -35.65 -6.13 -6.27
C PHE A 487 -35.76 -7.02 -7.51
N ASN A 488 -35.01 -6.67 -8.55
CA ASN A 488 -35.01 -7.36 -9.82
C ASN A 488 -33.66 -8.03 -10.07
N ALA A 489 -33.68 -9.27 -10.54
CA ALA A 489 -32.49 -9.95 -11.02
C ALA A 489 -32.75 -10.58 -12.39
N ASN A 490 -31.75 -10.44 -13.26
CA ASN A 490 -31.69 -11.01 -14.59
C ASN A 490 -30.44 -11.87 -14.77
N TYR A 491 -30.56 -12.89 -15.63
CA TYR A 491 -29.48 -13.78 -16.07
C TYR A 491 -29.67 -14.12 -17.55
N SER A 492 -28.63 -14.03 -18.37
CA SER A 492 -28.68 -14.39 -19.79
C SER A 492 -27.43 -15.16 -20.16
N VAL A 493 -27.60 -16.26 -20.86
CA VAL A 493 -26.52 -17.09 -21.43
C VAL A 493 -26.94 -17.55 -22.81
N SER A 494 -26.00 -17.66 -23.73
CA SER A 494 -26.24 -18.17 -25.08
C SER A 494 -25.12 -19.10 -25.48
N ASP A 495 -25.47 -20.14 -26.23
CA ASP A 495 -24.54 -21.11 -26.76
C ASP A 495 -24.95 -21.51 -28.18
N ASP A 496 -23.97 -21.85 -29.00
CA ASP A 496 -24.16 -22.29 -30.37
C ASP A 496 -24.03 -23.82 -30.41
N PHE A 497 -24.74 -24.48 -31.32
CA PHE A 497 -24.63 -25.93 -31.49
C PHE A 497 -24.52 -26.31 -32.95
N GLN A 498 -23.89 -27.46 -33.18
CA GLN A 498 -23.65 -28.01 -34.50
C GLN A 498 -23.66 -29.53 -34.51
N ASP A 499 -24.44 -30.11 -35.42
CA ASP A 499 -24.43 -31.57 -35.66
C ASP A 499 -23.16 -32.01 -36.42
N GLU A 500 -22.70 -33.23 -36.15
CA GLU A 500 -21.56 -33.84 -36.82
C GLU A 500 -21.85 -34.20 -38.29
N VAL A 501 -20.89 -33.94 -39.19
CA VAL A 501 -20.87 -34.53 -40.54
C VAL A 501 -19.48 -35.11 -40.82
N GLN A 502 -19.30 -36.39 -40.47
CA GLN A 502 -18.04 -37.13 -40.61
C GLN A 502 -17.46 -37.07 -42.03
N LEU A 503 -18.29 -37.25 -43.05
CA LEU A 503 -17.86 -37.24 -44.46
C LEU A 503 -17.35 -35.87 -44.93
N ALA A 504 -17.75 -34.79 -44.25
CA ALA A 504 -17.37 -33.41 -44.54
C ALA A 504 -16.37 -32.83 -43.53
N ASN A 505 -15.87 -33.64 -42.58
CA ASN A 505 -15.01 -33.20 -41.47
C ASN A 505 -15.61 -32.05 -40.66
N VAL A 506 -16.92 -32.08 -40.44
CA VAL A 506 -17.65 -31.14 -39.57
C VAL A 506 -17.76 -31.79 -38.19
N GLU A 507 -17.06 -31.23 -37.20
CA GLU A 507 -17.10 -31.72 -35.82
C GLU A 507 -18.41 -31.34 -35.12
N SER A 508 -18.85 -32.19 -34.19
CA SER A 508 -20.04 -31.93 -33.36
C SER A 508 -19.71 -30.93 -32.27
N ASP A 509 -20.61 -29.96 -32.07
CA ASP A 509 -20.59 -29.03 -30.95
C ASP A 509 -21.92 -29.14 -30.18
N PRO A 510 -21.98 -29.91 -29.08
CA PRO A 510 -23.19 -30.08 -28.29
C PRO A 510 -23.46 -28.86 -27.40
N LEU A 511 -24.74 -28.57 -27.14
CA LEU A 511 -25.11 -27.49 -26.23
C LEU A 511 -24.55 -27.66 -24.82
N ASP A 512 -23.78 -26.68 -24.37
CA ASP A 512 -23.31 -26.50 -22.98
C ASP A 512 -24.02 -25.30 -22.35
N LEU A 513 -25.27 -25.51 -21.94
CA LEU A 513 -26.08 -24.50 -21.24
C LEU A 513 -26.43 -24.93 -19.82
N PRO A 514 -26.45 -23.99 -18.86
CA PRO A 514 -26.85 -24.29 -17.50
C PRO A 514 -28.31 -24.72 -17.41
N SER A 515 -28.60 -25.60 -16.47
CA SER A 515 -29.97 -26.08 -16.24
C SER A 515 -30.87 -24.97 -15.69
N ASN A 516 -32.20 -25.14 -15.86
CA ASN A 516 -33.17 -24.21 -15.27
C ASN A 516 -32.98 -24.06 -13.75
N THR A 517 -32.64 -25.14 -13.06
CA THR A 517 -32.35 -25.12 -11.61
C THR A 517 -31.15 -24.23 -11.29
N GLU A 518 -30.05 -24.36 -12.04
CA GLU A 518 -28.86 -23.51 -11.84
C GLU A 518 -29.15 -22.04 -12.12
N ILE A 519 -29.97 -21.72 -13.13
CA ILE A 519 -30.40 -20.35 -13.40
C ILE A 519 -31.24 -19.80 -12.24
N ARG A 520 -32.20 -20.58 -11.72
CA ARG A 520 -33.01 -20.18 -10.56
C ARG A 520 -32.15 -19.92 -9.33
N GLU A 521 -31.19 -20.79 -9.06
CA GLU A 521 -30.21 -20.64 -7.98
C GLU A 521 -29.40 -19.35 -8.12
N LYS A 522 -28.85 -19.07 -9.31
CA LYS A 522 -28.10 -17.83 -9.60
C LYS A 522 -28.96 -16.59 -9.40
N LEU A 523 -30.20 -16.60 -9.90
CA LEU A 523 -31.15 -15.49 -9.73
C LEU A 523 -31.52 -15.27 -8.26
N ARG A 524 -31.85 -16.34 -7.54
CA ARG A 524 -32.20 -16.30 -6.12
C ARG A 524 -31.05 -15.72 -5.30
N ASN A 525 -29.83 -16.21 -5.51
CA ASN A 525 -28.64 -15.71 -4.81
C ASN A 525 -28.38 -14.22 -5.11
N LYS A 526 -28.61 -13.77 -6.35
CA LYS A 526 -28.48 -12.35 -6.73
C LYS A 526 -29.49 -11.47 -6.00
N VAL A 527 -30.76 -11.87 -5.91
CA VAL A 527 -31.79 -11.13 -5.16
C VAL A 527 -31.51 -11.16 -3.66
N ILE A 528 -31.17 -12.32 -3.09
CA ILE A 528 -30.84 -12.45 -1.66
C ILE A 528 -29.72 -11.51 -1.28
N LYS A 529 -28.65 -11.43 -2.10
CA LYS A 529 -27.53 -10.53 -1.84
C LYS A 529 -27.96 -9.06 -1.82
N GLN A 530 -28.90 -8.67 -2.70
CA GLN A 530 -29.45 -7.31 -2.71
C GLN A 530 -30.30 -7.03 -1.46
N ILE A 531 -31.25 -7.93 -1.14
CA ILE A 531 -32.13 -7.81 0.04
C ILE A 531 -31.31 -7.78 1.33
N ALA A 532 -30.39 -8.74 1.49
CA ALA A 532 -29.50 -8.81 2.64
C ALA A 532 -28.63 -7.57 2.76
N GLY A 533 -28.14 -7.02 1.63
CA GLY A 533 -27.38 -5.76 1.64
C GLY A 533 -28.17 -4.58 2.19
N VAL A 534 -29.48 -4.52 1.93
CA VAL A 534 -30.35 -3.49 2.52
C VAL A 534 -30.61 -3.72 4.00
N ILE A 535 -30.85 -4.97 4.40
CA ILE A 535 -31.07 -5.33 5.81
C ILE A 535 -29.80 -5.04 6.63
N SER A 536 -28.63 -5.49 6.16
CA SER A 536 -27.34 -5.22 6.81
C SER A 536 -27.08 -3.73 6.96
N LYS A 537 -27.40 -2.91 5.93
CA LYS A 537 -27.26 -1.44 6.01
C LYS A 537 -28.08 -0.79 7.12
N GLN A 538 -29.20 -1.38 7.55
CA GLN A 538 -29.96 -0.88 8.71
C GLN A 538 -29.17 -1.02 10.02
N PHE A 539 -28.16 -1.88 10.04
CA PHE A 539 -27.31 -2.17 11.19
C PHE A 539 -25.84 -1.82 10.93
N ASP A 540 -25.51 -1.14 9.83
CA ASP A 540 -24.15 -0.70 9.59
C ASP A 540 -23.75 0.38 10.60
N LYS A 541 -22.47 0.39 10.97
CA LYS A 541 -21.86 1.37 11.90
C LYS A 541 -22.62 1.51 13.23
N ARG A 542 -22.97 0.40 13.88
CA ARG A 542 -23.73 0.43 15.14
C ARG A 542 -23.03 1.23 16.22
N GLU A 543 -21.70 1.19 16.27
CA GLU A 543 -20.87 2.00 17.17
C GLU A 543 -21.18 3.49 17.02
N SER A 544 -21.31 3.97 15.79
CA SER A 544 -21.66 5.35 15.47
C SER A 544 -23.08 5.69 15.93
N ASN A 545 -24.03 4.76 15.74
CA ASN A 545 -25.41 4.94 16.21
C ASN A 545 -25.50 5.03 17.74
N PHE A 546 -24.75 4.20 18.48
CA PHE A 546 -24.67 4.31 19.94
C PHE A 546 -24.09 5.64 20.39
N LEU A 547 -23.06 6.12 19.70
CA LEU A 547 -22.45 7.42 19.98
C LEU A 547 -23.41 8.58 19.66
N GLN A 548 -24.14 8.51 18.56
CA GLN A 548 -25.15 9.51 18.18
C GLN A 548 -26.29 9.56 19.21
N ASP A 549 -26.82 8.39 19.60
CA ASP A 549 -27.84 8.27 20.66
C ASP A 549 -27.32 8.87 21.97
N ALA A 550 -26.08 8.54 22.37
CA ALA A 550 -25.48 9.08 23.57
C ALA A 550 -25.34 10.61 23.51
N ASN A 551 -24.88 11.16 22.38
CA ASN A 551 -24.76 12.60 22.19
C ASN A 551 -26.13 13.30 22.24
N TYR A 552 -27.17 12.68 21.68
CA TYR A 552 -28.54 13.17 21.79
C TYR A 552 -28.95 13.30 23.27
N PHE A 553 -28.77 12.28 24.08
CA PHE A 553 -29.11 12.34 25.51
C PHE A 553 -28.23 13.34 26.30
N LEU A 554 -26.94 13.43 25.98
CA LEU A 554 -26.04 14.42 26.60
C LEU A 554 -26.48 15.86 26.32
N SER A 555 -26.94 16.16 25.10
CA SER A 555 -27.45 17.50 24.77
C SER A 555 -28.72 17.88 25.51
N ARG A 556 -29.40 16.90 26.13
CA ARG A 556 -30.59 17.09 26.97
C ARG A 556 -30.28 16.97 28.46
N HIS A 557 -29.00 16.87 28.84
CA HIS A 557 -28.54 16.62 30.21
C HIS A 557 -29.06 15.30 30.81
N GLU A 558 -29.44 14.33 29.98
CA GLU A 558 -29.91 13.01 30.40
C GLU A 558 -28.71 12.04 30.51
N ASN A 559 -27.82 12.29 31.47
CA ASN A 559 -26.53 11.62 31.60
C ASN A 559 -26.66 10.09 31.78
N ASP A 560 -27.66 9.61 32.51
CA ASP A 560 -27.81 8.17 32.78
C ASP A 560 -28.20 7.40 31.51
N LYS A 561 -29.10 7.96 30.70
CA LYS A 561 -29.47 7.38 29.40
C LYS A 561 -28.32 7.45 28.40
N ALA A 562 -27.55 8.55 28.41
CA ALA A 562 -26.34 8.65 27.61
C ALA A 562 -25.34 7.56 27.99
N LEU A 563 -25.11 7.36 29.29
CA LEU A 563 -24.19 6.34 29.79
C LEU A 563 -24.65 4.93 29.42
N GLN A 564 -25.96 4.65 29.47
CA GLN A 564 -26.51 3.38 28.99
C GLN A 564 -26.13 3.11 27.52
N LYS A 565 -26.31 4.11 26.65
CA LYS A 565 -25.96 3.99 25.23
C LYS A 565 -24.45 3.82 25.01
N LEU A 566 -23.63 4.54 25.77
CA LEU A 566 -22.17 4.40 25.72
C LEU A 566 -21.72 3.03 26.22
N ALA A 567 -22.30 2.50 27.30
CA ALA A 567 -21.99 1.16 27.83
C ALA A 567 -22.31 0.06 26.81
N GLN A 568 -23.48 0.15 26.16
CA GLN A 568 -23.86 -0.74 25.06
C GLN A 568 -22.89 -0.62 23.88
N GLY A 569 -22.55 0.59 23.45
CA GLY A 569 -21.60 0.85 22.38
C GLY A 569 -20.21 0.31 22.68
N PHE A 570 -19.71 0.52 23.91
CA PHE A 570 -18.42 0.00 24.36
C PHE A 570 -18.37 -1.53 24.32
N LEU A 571 -19.39 -2.21 24.88
CA LEU A 571 -19.48 -3.67 24.83
C LEU A 571 -19.60 -4.19 23.38
N TYR A 572 -20.39 -3.50 22.56
CA TYR A 572 -20.49 -3.82 21.13
C TYR A 572 -19.13 -3.75 20.45
N CYS A 573 -18.37 -2.66 20.62
CA CYS A 573 -17.05 -2.51 20.00
C CYS A 573 -16.10 -3.65 20.39
N ILE A 574 -16.09 -4.06 21.66
CA ILE A 574 -15.29 -5.19 22.14
C ILE A 574 -15.72 -6.50 21.46
N LYS A 575 -17.02 -6.80 21.45
CA LYS A 575 -17.54 -8.08 20.95
C LYS A 575 -17.46 -8.20 19.42
N ALA A 576 -17.71 -7.10 18.71
CA ALA A 576 -17.57 -6.99 17.27
C ALA A 576 -16.11 -6.85 16.82
N LYS A 577 -15.14 -6.78 17.75
CA LYS A 577 -13.71 -6.61 17.48
C LYS A 577 -13.41 -5.36 16.65
N VAL A 578 -14.12 -4.27 16.94
CA VAL A 578 -13.82 -2.94 16.37
C VAL A 578 -12.41 -2.54 16.81
N LYS A 579 -11.62 -2.00 15.88
CA LYS A 579 -10.23 -1.64 16.18
C LYS A 579 -10.19 -0.51 17.23
N ALA A 580 -9.23 -0.58 18.15
CA ALA A 580 -9.10 0.41 19.23
C ALA A 580 -8.74 1.82 18.74
N ASP A 581 -8.26 1.96 17.50
CA ASP A 581 -7.97 3.24 16.84
C ASP A 581 -9.16 3.86 16.11
N ASP A 582 -10.29 3.14 16.01
CA ASP A 582 -11.52 3.66 15.43
C ASP A 582 -11.98 4.94 16.16
N PRO A 583 -12.32 6.02 15.42
CA PRO A 583 -12.64 7.32 16.01
C PRO A 583 -13.89 7.28 16.89
N ASP A 584 -14.90 6.47 16.54
CA ASP A 584 -16.13 6.36 17.31
C ASP A 584 -15.86 5.55 18.58
N PHE A 585 -15.09 4.46 18.49
CA PHE A 585 -14.71 3.69 19.68
C PHE A 585 -13.85 4.51 20.67
N ARG A 586 -12.88 5.29 20.17
CA ARG A 586 -12.10 6.22 21.02
C ARG A 586 -12.99 7.24 21.70
N THR A 587 -13.90 7.86 20.95
CA THR A 587 -14.83 8.87 21.49
C THR A 587 -15.76 8.28 22.55
N ILE A 588 -16.24 7.04 22.35
CA ILE A 588 -17.02 6.31 23.35
C ILE A 588 -16.21 6.12 24.63
N ARG A 589 -14.96 5.63 24.55
CA ARG A 589 -14.09 5.44 25.73
C ARG A 589 -13.86 6.75 26.49
N ASP A 590 -13.55 7.83 25.77
CA ASP A 590 -13.28 9.14 26.39
C ASP A 590 -14.51 9.70 27.11
N LYS A 591 -15.70 9.58 26.51
CA LYS A 591 -16.96 10.02 27.12
C LYS A 591 -17.32 9.19 28.35
N ILE A 592 -17.11 7.87 28.28
CA ILE A 592 -17.30 6.96 29.42
C ILE A 592 -16.43 7.41 30.61
N ILE A 593 -15.14 7.65 30.38
CA ILE A 593 -14.22 8.10 31.45
C ILE A 593 -14.73 9.39 32.08
N LYS A 594 -15.07 10.40 31.26
CA LYS A 594 -15.57 11.70 31.75
C LYS A 594 -16.84 11.60 32.58
N LEU A 595 -17.80 10.75 32.18
CA LEU A 595 -19.09 10.61 32.87
C LEU A 595 -19.01 9.75 34.14
N THR A 596 -18.08 8.81 34.20
CA THR A 596 -18.04 7.80 35.29
C THR A 596 -16.90 8.00 36.28
N GLU A 597 -16.10 9.06 36.15
CA GLU A 597 -15.15 9.50 37.17
C GLU A 597 -15.63 10.72 37.98
N THR A 598 -16.95 10.86 38.10
CA THR A 598 -17.63 11.87 38.91
C THR A 598 -18.91 11.29 39.51
N GLY A 599 -19.44 11.87 40.60
CA GLY A 599 -20.71 11.43 41.19
C GLY A 599 -20.66 10.02 41.78
N PHE A 600 -19.60 9.68 42.49
CA PHE A 600 -19.50 8.43 43.25
C PHE A 600 -20.51 8.40 44.40
N ILE A 601 -20.93 7.22 44.82
CA ILE A 601 -21.86 7.03 45.94
C ILE A 601 -21.06 7.05 47.23
N ASP A 602 -21.22 8.11 48.01
CA ASP A 602 -20.63 8.26 49.34
C ASP A 602 -21.25 7.27 50.34
N ASP A 603 -20.47 6.80 51.30
CA ASP A 603 -20.90 5.83 52.31
C ASP A 603 -22.05 6.35 53.21
N GLY A 604 -22.22 7.68 53.30
CA GLY A 604 -23.31 8.31 54.06
C GLY A 604 -24.69 8.27 53.39
N ALA A 605 -24.78 8.02 52.08
CA ALA A 605 -26.03 8.12 51.33
C ALA A 605 -26.93 6.87 51.43
N MET A 606 -26.40 5.72 51.85
CA MET A 606 -27.18 4.48 51.95
C MET A 606 -28.10 4.39 53.18
N GLN A 607 -28.03 5.31 54.14
CA GLN A 607 -28.92 5.29 55.32
C GLN A 607 -30.32 5.88 55.08
N ALA A 608 -30.61 6.40 53.87
CA ALA A 608 -31.92 6.94 53.51
C ALA A 608 -32.67 6.03 52.53
N ALA A 609 -32.76 4.72 52.82
CA ALA A 609 -33.77 3.89 52.17
C ALA A 609 -35.14 4.19 52.82
N PRO A 610 -36.19 4.52 52.04
CA PRO A 610 -37.52 4.74 52.61
C PRO A 610 -38.02 3.41 53.16
N LYS A 611 -38.38 3.38 54.45
CA LYS A 611 -39.19 2.29 55.01
C LYS A 611 -40.45 2.20 54.16
N ALA A 612 -40.65 1.05 53.52
CA ALA A 612 -41.85 0.75 52.77
C ALA A 612 -43.09 1.01 53.64
N GLY A 613 -43.97 1.88 53.14
CA GLY A 613 -45.34 2.07 53.62
C GLY A 613 -46.32 1.40 52.69
#